data_AF-D6RC25-F1
#
_entry.id   AF-D6RC25-F1
#
_cell.length_a   1.000
_cell.length_b   1.000
_cell.length_c   1.000
_cell.angle_alpha   90.00
_cell.angle_beta   90.00
_cell.angle_gamma   90.00
#
_symmetry.space_group_name_H-M   'P 1'
#
loop_
_entity.id
_entity.type
_entity.pdbx_description
1 polymer ?
#
loop_
_entity_poly.entity_id
_entity_poly.type
_entity_poly.pdbx_seq_one_letter_code
_entity_poly.pdbx_strand_id
1 'polypeptide(L)'
;MATGDLKRSLRNLEQVLRLLNYPEEVDCVGLIKGDPAASLPIISYSFTSYSPYVTELIMESNVELIAKNDLRFIDAVYKLLRDQFNYKPILTKKQFIQCGFAEWKIQIVCDILNCVMKKHKELSSLQKIPSQQRKKISS
;
A
#
# COMPACT_ATOMS: atom_id res chain seq x y z
N MET A 1 21.80 -16.21 -5.22
CA MET A 1 21.38 -14.85 -4.82
C MET A 1 20.88 -14.93 -3.39
N ALA A 2 21.41 -14.11 -2.50
CA ALA A 2 21.34 -14.29 -1.06
C ALA A 2 19.91 -14.08 -0.52
N THR A 3 19.30 -15.14 -0.01
CA THR A 3 18.03 -15.15 0.75
C THR A 3 18.12 -14.49 2.14
N GLY A 4 19.18 -13.72 2.41
CA GLY A 4 19.47 -13.09 3.69
C GLY A 4 18.53 -11.94 4.04
N ASP A 5 18.07 -11.18 3.03
CA ASP A 5 17.21 -10.00 3.22
C ASP A 5 15.71 -10.34 3.30
N LEU A 6 15.30 -11.57 2.97
CA LEU A 6 13.90 -12.01 3.06
C LEU A 6 13.37 -11.94 4.50
N LYS A 7 14.12 -12.47 5.47
CA LYS A 7 13.73 -12.45 6.89
C LYS A 7 13.62 -11.02 7.42
N ARG A 8 14.51 -10.14 6.96
CA ARG A 8 14.49 -8.72 7.33
C ARG A 8 13.27 -8.02 6.75
N SER A 9 12.99 -8.25 5.48
CA SER A 9 11.82 -7.71 4.79
C SER A 9 10.51 -8.18 5.43
N LEU A 10 10.43 -9.45 5.82
CA LEU A 10 9.27 -9.99 6.53
C LEU A 10 9.06 -9.33 7.89
N ARG A 11 10.12 -9.18 8.70
CA ARG A 11 10.04 -8.46 9.99
C ARG A 11 9.58 -7.01 9.81
N ASN A 12 10.06 -6.33 8.76
CA ASN A 12 9.63 -4.98 8.44
C ASN A 12 8.13 -4.94 8.08
N LEU A 13 7.68 -5.89 7.26
CA LEU A 13 6.27 -6.03 6.91
C LEU A 13 5.40 -6.21 8.16
N GLU A 14 5.76 -7.13 9.06
CA GLU A 14 5.02 -7.37 10.31
C GLU A 14 4.97 -6.13 11.23
N GLN A 15 6.04 -5.34 11.27
CA GLN A 15 6.07 -4.08 12.02
C GLN A 15 5.11 -3.06 11.42
N VAL A 16 5.15 -2.89 10.10
CA VAL A 16 4.27 -1.95 9.39
C VAL A 16 2.82 -2.38 9.54
N LEU A 17 2.48 -3.66 9.34
CA LEU A 17 1.12 -4.18 9.53
C LEU A 17 0.56 -3.95 10.93
N ARG A 18 1.39 -4.08 11.97
CA ARG A 18 1.01 -3.71 13.34
C ARG A 18 0.67 -2.22 13.47
N LEU A 19 1.42 -1.34 12.81
CA LEU A 19 1.12 0.10 12.80
C LEU A 19 -0.17 0.42 12.02
N LEU A 20 -0.52 -0.38 11.02
CA LEU A 20 -1.80 -0.29 10.30
C LEU A 20 -2.98 -0.87 11.09
N ASN A 21 -2.74 -1.62 12.18
CA ASN A 21 -3.74 -2.44 12.87
C ASN A 21 -4.45 -3.42 11.92
N TYR A 22 -3.68 -4.10 11.05
CA TYR A 22 -4.23 -5.09 10.14
C TYR A 22 -4.96 -6.21 10.93
N PRO A 23 -6.26 -6.45 10.67
CA PRO A 23 -7.08 -7.33 11.51
C PRO A 23 -7.00 -8.81 11.14
N GLU A 24 -6.52 -9.15 9.94
CA GLU A 24 -6.46 -10.54 9.47
C GLU A 24 -5.10 -11.20 9.74
N GLU A 25 -5.09 -12.53 9.73
CA GLU A 25 -3.84 -13.29 9.81
C GLU A 25 -3.03 -13.15 8.52
N VAL A 26 -1.74 -12.87 8.68
CA VAL A 26 -0.79 -12.73 7.58
C VAL A 26 -0.32 -14.12 7.17
N ASP A 27 -0.53 -14.49 5.91
CA ASP A 27 0.02 -15.73 5.36
C ASP A 27 1.53 -15.59 5.09
N CYS A 28 2.32 -15.68 6.18
CA CYS A 28 3.77 -15.66 6.14
C CYS A 28 4.34 -16.81 5.29
N VAL A 29 3.66 -17.95 5.22
CA VAL A 29 4.12 -19.11 4.44
C VAL A 29 3.99 -18.82 2.95
N GLY A 30 2.86 -18.29 2.51
CA GLY A 30 2.64 -17.83 1.14
C GLY A 30 3.60 -16.71 0.76
N LEU A 31 3.79 -15.72 1.62
CA LEU A 31 4.75 -14.62 1.39
C LEU A 31 6.18 -15.12 1.19
N ILE A 32 6.66 -16.07 2.02
CA ILE A 32 8.00 -16.66 1.90
C ILE A 32 8.14 -17.48 0.61
N LYS A 33 7.07 -18.15 0.18
CA LYS A 33 7.03 -18.88 -1.10
C LYS A 33 6.91 -17.93 -2.31
N GLY A 34 6.63 -16.64 -2.07
CA GLY A 34 6.37 -15.66 -3.11
C GLY A 34 5.04 -15.91 -3.80
N ASP A 35 4.04 -16.38 -3.08
CA ASP A 35 2.66 -16.46 -3.55
C ASP A 35 2.05 -15.04 -3.61
N PRO A 36 1.59 -14.56 -4.78
CA PRO A 36 0.91 -13.28 -4.86
C PRO A 36 -0.33 -13.21 -3.97
N ALA A 37 -1.08 -14.30 -3.82
CA ALA A 37 -2.37 -14.31 -3.13
C ALA A 37 -2.24 -13.88 -1.66
N ALA A 38 -1.12 -14.23 -1.02
CA ALA A 38 -0.80 -13.82 0.34
C ALA A 38 -0.57 -12.29 0.50
N SER A 39 -0.23 -11.60 -0.58
CA SER A 39 0.06 -10.16 -0.58
C SER A 39 -1.17 -9.30 -0.91
N LEU A 40 -2.13 -9.84 -1.67
CA LEU A 40 -3.31 -9.10 -2.14
C LEU A 40 -4.20 -8.54 -1.02
N PRO A 41 -4.59 -9.32 0.02
CA PRO A 41 -5.51 -8.83 1.04
C PRO A 41 -4.88 -7.70 1.86
N ILE A 42 -3.58 -7.79 2.14
CA ILE A 42 -2.80 -6.73 2.81
C ILE A 42 -2.85 -5.42 2.02
N ILE A 43 -2.58 -5.50 0.72
CA ILE A 43 -2.60 -4.34 -0.18
C ILE A 43 -4.02 -3.75 -0.21
N SER A 44 -5.03 -4.60 -0.40
CA SER A 44 -6.43 -4.19 -0.47
C SER A 44 -6.87 -3.45 0.79
N TYR A 45 -6.57 -4.00 1.97
CA TYR A 45 -6.88 -3.38 3.25
C TYR A 45 -6.22 -2.01 3.40
N SER A 46 -4.95 -1.89 3.03
CA SER A 46 -4.21 -0.62 3.16
C SER A 46 -4.85 0.53 2.38
N PHE A 47 -5.46 0.21 1.25
CA PHE A 47 -6.09 1.20 0.39
C PHE A 47 -7.56 1.47 0.73
N THR A 48 -8.28 0.47 1.22
CA THR A 48 -9.74 0.56 1.37
C THR A 48 -10.19 0.76 2.81
N SER A 49 -9.46 0.23 3.79
CA SER A 49 -9.89 0.19 5.20
C SER A 49 -8.98 0.99 6.15
N TYR A 50 -7.69 1.14 5.84
CA TYR A 50 -6.75 1.79 6.76
C TYR A 50 -7.07 3.26 7.05
N SER A 51 -7.37 4.06 6.02
CA SER A 51 -7.65 5.48 6.18
C SER A 51 -8.77 5.96 5.28
N PRO A 52 -9.79 6.65 5.83
CA PRO A 52 -10.88 7.20 5.03
C PRO A 52 -10.39 8.20 3.97
N TYR A 53 -9.39 9.03 4.30
CA TYR A 53 -8.80 9.99 3.35
C TYR A 53 -8.13 9.31 2.16
N VAL A 54 -7.44 8.19 2.39
CA VAL A 54 -6.81 7.44 1.32
C VAL A 54 -7.87 6.71 0.50
N THR A 55 -8.88 6.11 1.14
CA THR A 55 -10.01 5.47 0.46
C THR A 55 -10.75 6.46 -0.45
N GLU A 56 -11.03 7.67 0.04
CA GLU A 56 -11.68 8.73 -0.73
C GLU A 56 -10.84 9.15 -1.95
N LEU A 57 -9.54 9.37 -1.75
CA LEU A 57 -8.61 9.68 -2.86
C LEU A 57 -8.65 8.59 -3.95
N ILE A 58 -8.75 7.32 -3.56
CA ILE A 58 -8.81 6.20 -4.51
C ILE A 58 -10.15 6.16 -5.23
N MET A 59 -11.26 6.43 -4.52
CA MET A 59 -12.58 6.57 -5.13
C MET A 59 -12.59 7.69 -6.17
N GLU A 60 -11.95 8.82 -5.89
CA GLU A 60 -11.77 9.93 -6.84
C GLU A 60 -10.88 9.55 -8.04
N SER A 61 -9.93 8.63 -7.84
CA SER A 61 -9.00 8.19 -8.89
C SER A 61 -9.66 7.31 -9.98
N ASN A 62 -10.95 6.98 -9.84
CA ASN A 62 -11.70 6.10 -10.74
C ASN A 62 -11.00 4.75 -10.98
N VAL A 63 -10.23 4.27 -9.99
CA VAL A 63 -9.54 2.98 -10.02
C VAL A 63 -10.36 1.99 -9.19
N GLU A 64 -10.97 1.02 -9.86
CA GLU A 64 -11.71 -0.05 -9.18
C GLU A 64 -10.74 -1.09 -8.58
N LEU A 65 -10.51 -1.00 -7.28
CA LEU A 65 -9.77 -2.02 -6.52
C LEU A 65 -10.62 -3.25 -6.18
N ILE A 66 -11.95 -3.19 -6.35
CA ILE A 66 -12.83 -4.36 -6.19
C ILE A 66 -12.83 -5.13 -7.52
N ALA A 67 -11.74 -5.86 -7.76
CA ALA A 67 -11.57 -6.62 -8.99
C ALA A 67 -12.05 -8.07 -8.83
N LYS A 68 -12.64 -8.63 -9.89
CA LYS A 68 -13.12 -10.02 -9.94
C LYS A 68 -12.00 -11.08 -10.00
N ASN A 69 -10.75 -10.66 -10.19
CA ASN A 69 -9.59 -11.54 -10.22
C ASN A 69 -8.30 -10.80 -9.85
N ASP A 70 -7.30 -11.56 -9.41
CA ASP A 70 -5.99 -11.07 -8.93
C ASP A 70 -5.24 -10.25 -9.98
N LEU A 71 -5.37 -10.61 -11.27
CA LEU A 71 -4.65 -9.93 -12.34
C LEU A 71 -5.16 -8.51 -12.57
N ARG A 72 -6.49 -8.33 -12.59
CA ARG A 72 -7.12 -7.01 -12.66
C ARG A 72 -6.87 -6.19 -11.39
N PHE A 73 -6.86 -6.84 -10.23
CA PHE A 73 -6.51 -6.20 -8.97
C PHE A 73 -5.09 -5.62 -9.03
N ILE A 74 -4.10 -6.42 -9.44
CA ILE A 74 -2.72 -5.96 -9.57
C ILE A 74 -2.57 -4.87 -10.64
N ASP A 75 -3.31 -4.93 -11.74
CA ASP A 75 -3.28 -3.85 -12.74
C ASP A 75 -3.78 -2.53 -12.14
N ALA A 76 -4.92 -2.57 -11.44
CA ALA A 76 -5.49 -1.42 -10.74
C ALA A 76 -4.50 -0.86 -9.70
N VAL A 77 -3.89 -1.72 -8.88
CA VAL A 77 -2.87 -1.32 -7.89
C VAL A 77 -1.67 -0.66 -8.55
N TYR A 78 -1.13 -1.23 -9.64
CA TYR A 78 0.03 -0.65 -10.32
C TYR A 78 -0.27 0.70 -10.98
N LYS A 79 -1.48 0.87 -11.51
CA LYS A 79 -1.94 2.15 -12.03
C LYS A 79 -2.06 3.17 -10.90
N LEU A 80 -2.71 2.78 -9.80
CA LEU A 80 -2.87 3.63 -8.62
C LEU A 80 -1.52 4.08 -8.03
N LEU A 81 -0.56 3.16 -7.91
CA LEU A 81 0.77 3.47 -7.39
C LEU A 81 1.50 4.51 -8.23
N ARG A 82 1.37 4.41 -9.57
CA ARG A 82 1.96 5.39 -10.48
C ARG A 82 1.25 6.73 -10.37
N ASP A 83 -0.06 6.74 -10.47
CA ASP A 83 -0.84 7.95 -10.67
C ASP A 83 -0.97 8.75 -9.35
N GLN A 84 -1.22 8.08 -8.22
CA GLN A 84 -1.49 8.74 -6.93
C GLN A 84 -0.28 8.78 -5.99
N PHE A 85 0.59 7.77 -6.05
CA PHE A 85 1.72 7.62 -5.12
C PHE A 85 3.07 7.90 -5.77
N ASN A 86 3.12 8.12 -7.09
CA ASN A 86 4.34 8.31 -7.89
C ASN A 86 5.41 7.24 -7.60
N TYR A 87 4.97 6.03 -7.25
CA TYR A 87 5.81 4.88 -6.92
C TYR A 87 5.85 3.92 -8.11
N LYS A 88 7.05 3.49 -8.48
CA LYS A 88 7.28 2.52 -9.54
C LYS A 88 7.76 1.21 -8.91
N PRO A 89 6.91 0.17 -8.86
CA PRO A 89 7.30 -1.13 -8.33
C PRO A 89 8.50 -1.72 -9.07
N ILE A 90 9.35 -2.44 -8.32
CA ILE A 90 10.58 -3.03 -8.83
C ILE A 90 10.28 -4.23 -9.76
N LEU A 91 9.22 -4.97 -9.45
CA LEU A 91 8.71 -6.05 -10.29
C LEU A 91 7.72 -5.51 -11.31
N THR A 92 7.66 -6.15 -12.47
CA THR A 92 6.55 -5.94 -13.41
C THR A 92 5.28 -6.64 -12.92
N LYS A 93 4.11 -6.22 -13.41
CA LYS A 93 2.81 -6.86 -13.11
C LYS A 93 2.85 -8.39 -13.27
N LYS A 94 3.48 -8.86 -14.36
CA LYS A 94 3.62 -10.30 -14.67
C LYS A 94 4.50 -11.01 -13.64
N GLN A 95 5.63 -10.41 -13.25
CA GLN A 95 6.53 -10.97 -12.24
C GLN A 95 5.90 -10.97 -10.84
N PHE A 96 5.06 -9.99 -10.53
CA PHE A 96 4.34 -9.95 -9.27
C PHE A 96 3.30 -11.08 -9.18
N ILE A 97 2.59 -11.38 -10.26
CA ILE A 97 1.57 -12.45 -10.30
C ILE A 97 2.21 -13.85 -10.36
N GLN A 98 3.42 -13.99 -10.90
CA GLN A 98 4.11 -15.29 -10.95
C GLN A 98 4.61 -15.71 -9.57
N CYS A 99 4.48 -16.99 -9.18
CA CYS A 99 5.11 -17.50 -7.95
C CYS A 99 6.63 -17.30 -7.95
N GLY A 100 7.19 -16.91 -6.80
CA GLY A 100 8.60 -16.55 -6.64
C GLY A 100 8.79 -15.07 -6.32
N PHE A 101 10.02 -14.56 -6.46
CA PHE A 101 10.38 -13.17 -6.13
C PHE A 101 9.93 -12.71 -4.74
N ALA A 102 9.87 -13.63 -3.77
CA ALA A 102 9.29 -13.41 -2.43
C ALA A 102 9.80 -12.13 -1.76
N GLU A 103 11.11 -11.92 -1.77
CA GLU A 103 11.75 -10.74 -1.18
C GLU A 103 11.27 -9.45 -1.82
N TRP A 104 11.35 -9.36 -3.16
CA TRP A 104 10.91 -8.18 -3.91
C TRP A 104 9.41 -7.91 -3.74
N LYS A 105 8.58 -8.96 -3.65
CA LYS A 105 7.14 -8.80 -3.38
C LYS A 105 6.90 -8.24 -1.99
N ILE A 106 7.55 -8.78 -0.96
CA ILE A 106 7.44 -8.28 0.41
C ILE A 106 7.94 -6.83 0.48
N GLN A 107 9.02 -6.49 -0.22
CA GLN A 107 9.49 -5.10 -0.31
C GLN A 107 8.45 -4.19 -0.98
N ILE A 108 7.87 -4.59 -2.11
CA ILE A 108 6.81 -3.82 -2.77
C ILE A 108 5.63 -3.62 -1.82
N VAL A 109 5.18 -4.66 -1.10
CA VAL A 109 4.10 -4.52 -0.12
C VAL A 109 4.50 -3.52 0.98
N CYS A 110 5.70 -3.64 1.55
CA CYS A 110 6.19 -2.68 2.55
C CYS A 110 6.20 -1.25 2.01
N ASP A 111 6.66 -1.04 0.78
CA ASP A 111 6.70 0.27 0.15
C ASP A 111 5.29 0.84 -0.04
N ILE A 112 4.34 0.03 -0.52
CA ILE A 112 2.93 0.41 -0.66
C ILE A 112 2.36 0.88 0.67
N LEU A 113 2.56 0.10 1.73
CA LEU A 113 2.07 0.42 3.07
C LEU A 113 2.67 1.74 3.58
N ASN A 114 3.97 1.96 3.37
CA ASN A 114 4.64 3.21 3.74
C ASN A 114 4.12 4.40 2.91
N CYS A 115 3.91 4.22 1.60
CA CYS A 115 3.32 5.22 0.72
C CYS A 115 1.92 5.63 1.21
N VAL A 116 1.08 4.66 1.56
CA VAL A 116 -0.25 4.87 2.14
C VAL A 116 -0.19 5.64 3.46
N MET A 117 0.68 5.22 4.39
CA MET A 117 0.85 5.93 5.67
C MET A 117 1.32 7.37 5.48
N LYS A 118 2.27 7.59 4.57
CA LYS A 118 2.76 8.93 4.25
C LYS A 118 1.63 9.78 3.67
N LYS A 119 0.87 9.24 2.72
CA LYS A 119 -0.26 9.93 2.09
C LYS A 119 -1.37 10.24 3.10
N HIS A 120 -1.68 9.31 4.01
CA HIS A 120 -2.58 9.54 5.13
C HIS A 120 -2.13 10.72 6.01
N LYS A 121 -0.84 10.77 6.37
CA LYS A 121 -0.27 11.88 7.15
C LYS A 121 -0.37 13.21 6.40
N GLU A 122 -0.05 13.23 5.12
CA GLU A 122 -0.19 14.42 4.26
C GLU A 122 -1.65 14.90 4.24
N LEU A 123 -2.60 14.04 3.89
CA LEU A 123 -4.03 14.38 3.79
C LEU A 123 -4.62 14.79 5.14
N SER A 124 -4.32 14.05 6.21
CA SER A 124 -4.81 14.38 7.55
C SER A 124 -4.20 15.68 8.10
N SER A 125 -2.94 16.00 7.74
CA SER A 125 -2.32 17.28 8.12
C SER A 125 -2.94 18.47 7.39
N LEU A 126 -3.32 18.30 6.11
CA LEU A 126 -4.01 19.33 5.32
C LEU A 126 -5.41 19.63 5.87
N GLN A 127 -6.14 18.61 6.35
CA GLN A 127 -7.43 18.82 7.01
C GLN A 127 -7.31 19.38 8.44
N LYS A 128 -6.16 19.18 9.11
CA LYS A 128 -5.87 19.79 10.41
C LYS A 128 -5.43 21.24 10.35
N ILE A 129 -5.45 21.89 9.18
CA ILE A 129 -5.39 23.35 9.07
C ILE A 129 -6.84 23.85 9.13
N PRO A 130 -7.43 24.12 10.31
CA PRO A 130 -8.57 25.03 10.33
C PRO A 130 -8.02 26.37 9.86
N SER A 131 -8.52 26.86 8.73
CA SER A 131 -8.98 28.23 8.53
C SER A 131 -8.53 29.27 9.58
N GLN A 132 -7.24 29.48 9.79
CA GLN A 132 -6.68 30.58 10.59
C GLN A 132 -5.81 31.47 9.71
N GLN A 133 -6.33 31.84 8.55
CA GLN A 133 -5.90 33.05 7.86
C GLN A 133 -7.13 33.79 7.31
N ARG A 134 -8.00 34.25 8.21
CA ARG A 134 -8.85 35.40 7.88
C ARG A 134 -8.95 36.33 9.07
N LYS A 135 -8.44 37.55 8.82
CA LYS A 135 -8.56 38.78 9.60
C LYS A 135 -7.63 38.91 10.82
N LYS A 136 -6.52 39.61 10.58
CA LYS A 136 -6.16 40.83 11.34
C LYS A 136 -5.02 41.54 10.62
N ILE A 137 -5.38 42.45 9.70
CA ILE A 137 -4.60 43.67 9.49
C ILE A 137 -5.63 44.79 9.60
N SER A 138 -5.65 45.38 10.79
CA SER A 138 -6.33 46.62 11.12
C SER A 138 -5.25 47.51 11.71
N SER A 139 -4.82 48.50 10.94
CA SER A 139 -4.42 49.86 11.34
C SER A 139 -4.04 50.62 10.08
#